data_AF-N8UHQ4-F1
#
_entry.id   AF-N8UHQ4-F1
#
_cell.length_a   1.000
_cell.length_b   1.000
_cell.length_c   1.000
_cell.angle_alpha   90.00
_cell.angle_beta   90.00
_cell.angle_gamma   90.00
#
_symmetry.space_group_name_H-M   'P 1'
#
loop_
_entity.id
_entity.type
_entity.pdbx_description
1 polymer ?
#
loop_
_entity_poly.entity_id
_entity_poly.type
_entity_poly.pdbx_seq_one_letter_code
_entity_poly.pdbx_strand_id
1 'polypeptide(L)' 'MLGASMQANADAIICVFDFLGKSGEAYKAMEEWALAAKIWRSDITLLSYQNQQILREARIGLTSQGIYDATIYG' A
#
# COMPACT_ATOMS: atom_id res chain seq x y z
N MET A 1 -24.31 22.96 22.85
CA MET A 1 -23.37 21.82 22.88
C MET A 1 -22.84 21.62 21.47
N LEU A 2 -21.56 21.91 21.21
CA LEU A 2 -20.91 21.57 19.94
C LEU A 2 -20.64 20.06 19.95
N GLY A 3 -21.39 19.29 19.17
CA GLY A 3 -21.11 17.87 18.94
C GLY A 3 -19.92 17.74 18.00
N ALA A 4 -18.76 17.35 18.55
CA ALA A 4 -17.63 16.94 17.74
C ALA A 4 -17.97 15.60 17.07
N SER A 5 -18.16 15.61 15.75
CA SER A 5 -18.18 14.41 14.94
C SER A 5 -16.81 13.72 15.05
N MET A 6 -16.71 12.68 15.86
CA MET A 6 -15.55 11.79 15.88
C MET A 6 -15.53 11.02 14.57
N GLN A 7 -14.66 11.38 13.63
CA GLN A 7 -14.35 10.53 12.48
C GLN A 7 -13.65 9.28 13.02
N ALA A 8 -14.37 8.15 13.01
CA ALA A 8 -13.76 6.84 13.20
C ALA A 8 -12.96 6.53 11.93
N ASN A 9 -11.63 6.47 12.03
CA ASN A 9 -10.81 5.92 10.97
C ASN A 9 -10.93 4.39 11.04
N ALA A 10 -11.40 3.78 9.95
CA ALA A 10 -11.56 2.34 9.85
C ALA A 10 -10.18 1.66 9.78
N ASP A 11 -10.09 0.45 10.34
CA ASP A 11 -8.89 -0.39 10.25
C ASP A 11 -8.52 -0.59 8.77
N ALA A 12 -7.31 -0.20 8.39
CA ALA A 12 -6.85 -0.24 7.02
C ALA A 12 -5.92 -1.44 6.80
N ILE A 13 -6.30 -2.34 5.89
CA ILE A 13 -5.42 -3.42 5.43
C ILE A 13 -4.71 -2.95 4.17
N ILE A 14 -3.38 -2.91 4.19
CA ILE A 14 -2.55 -2.47 3.08
C ILE A 14 -1.69 -3.64 2.60
N CYS A 15 -1.81 -3.98 1.32
CA CYS A 15 -1.02 -5.00 0.66
C CYS A 15 0.27 -4.38 0.12
N VAL A 16 1.42 -4.85 0.59
CA VAL A 16 2.72 -4.35 0.19
C VAL A 16 3.40 -5.40 -0.69
N PHE A 17 3.68 -5.03 -1.93
CA PHE A 17 4.49 -5.86 -2.81
C PHE A 17 5.97 -5.55 -2.63
N ASP A 18 6.78 -6.60 -2.43
CA ASP A 18 8.24 -6.54 -2.44
C ASP A 18 8.80 -7.91 -2.87
N PHE A 19 9.82 -7.94 -3.74
CA PHE A 19 10.45 -9.20 -4.16
C PHE A 19 11.07 -10.00 -3.01
N LEU A 20 11.52 -9.32 -1.96
CA LEU A 20 12.08 -9.93 -0.76
C LEU A 20 11.02 -10.11 0.34
N GLY A 21 9.75 -9.81 0.05
CA GLY A 21 8.66 -9.82 1.01
C GLY A 21 8.95 -8.90 2.20
N LYS A 22 8.74 -9.42 3.41
CA LYS A 22 8.98 -8.66 4.66
C LYS A 22 10.43 -8.21 4.85
N SER A 23 11.38 -8.84 4.17
CA SER A 23 12.81 -8.51 4.30
C SER A 23 13.23 -7.35 3.40
N GLY A 24 12.39 -6.95 2.45
CA GLY A 24 12.73 -5.92 1.47
C GLY A 24 12.54 -4.50 1.97
N GLU A 25 13.20 -3.58 1.27
CA GLU A 25 13.24 -2.16 1.65
C GLU A 25 11.88 -1.49 1.51
N ALA A 26 11.07 -1.88 0.51
CA ALA A 26 9.74 -1.31 0.34
C ALA A 26 8.82 -1.74 1.49
N TYR A 27 8.93 -2.99 1.94
CA TYR A 27 8.14 -3.46 3.09
C TYR A 27 8.54 -2.73 4.39
N LYS A 28 9.83 -2.54 4.63
CA LYS A 28 10.32 -1.79 5.81
C LYS A 28 9.86 -0.32 5.79
N ALA A 29 9.93 0.34 4.63
CA ALA A 29 9.42 1.70 4.49
C ALA A 29 7.92 1.79 4.81
N MET A 30 7.14 0.76 4.45
CA MET A 30 5.72 0.70 4.78
C MET A 30 5.47 0.45 6.27
N GLU A 31 6.32 -0.32 6.96
CA GLU A 31 6.27 -0.48 8.42
C GLU A 31 6.51 0.87 9.12
N GLU A 32 7.48 1.66 8.66
CA GLU A 32 7.76 3.00 9.18
C GLU A 32 6.59 3.96 8.91
N TRP A 33 6.03 3.94 7.70
CA TRP A 33 4.85 4.74 7.36
C TRP A 33 3.64 4.34 8.21
N ALA A 34 3.38 3.05 8.40
CA ALA A 34 2.28 2.56 9.24
C ALA A 34 2.46 2.98 10.70
N LEU A 35 3.70 2.97 11.20
CA LEU A 35 4.01 3.49 12.54
C LEU A 35 3.71 4.99 12.65
N ALA A 36 4.09 5.78 11.64
CA ALA A 36 3.84 7.23 11.61
C ALA A 36 2.33 7.55 11.50
N ALA A 37 1.58 6.75 10.75
CA ALA A 37 0.14 6.91 10.54
C ALA A 37 -0.69 6.74 11.82
N LYS A 38 -0.12 6.18 12.90
CA LYS A 38 -0.78 6.10 14.21
C LYS A 38 -1.13 7.49 14.78
N ILE A 39 -0.42 8.55 14.40
CA ILE A 39 -0.76 9.94 14.76
C ILE A 39 -2.18 10.31 14.30
N TRP A 40 -2.65 9.69 13.21
CA TRP A 40 -3.99 9.89 12.65
C TRP A 40 -5.03 8.90 13.17
N ARG A 41 -4.71 8.14 14.24
CA ARG A 41 -5.60 7.11 14.82
C ARG A 41 -6.03 6.04 13.81
N SER A 42 -5.20 5.75 12.81
CA SER A 42 -5.40 4.63 11.90
C SER A 42 -4.64 3.42 12.43
N ASP A 43 -5.33 2.31 12.67
CA ASP A 43 -4.66 1.02 12.79
C ASP A 43 -4.45 0.45 11.39
N ILE A 44 -3.19 0.17 11.05
CA ILE A 44 -2.78 -0.26 9.70
C ILE A 44 -2.19 -1.65 9.81
N THR A 45 -2.84 -2.61 9.15
CA THR A 45 -2.33 -3.96 9.00
C THR A 45 -1.63 -4.10 7.65
N LEU A 46 -0.35 -4.46 7.68
CA LEU A 46 0.43 -4.70 6.47
C LEU A 46 0.42 -6.18 6.10
N LEU A 47 0.07 -6.48 4.85
CA LEU A 47 0.14 -7.82 4.27
C LEU A 47 1.24 -7.85 3.21
N SER A 48 2.20 -8.75 3.35
CA SER A 48 3.26 -8.94 2.35
C SER A 48 2.74 -9.79 1.17
N TYR A 49 2.91 -9.29 -0.05
CA TYR A 49 2.59 -9.97 -1.28
C TYR A 49 3.84 -10.12 -2.16
N GLN A 50 4.04 -11.29 -2.76
CA GLN A 50 5.22 -11.59 -3.59
C GLN A 50 4.87 -12.19 -4.97
N ASN A 51 3.58 -12.30 -5.29
CA ASN A 51 3.15 -12.98 -6.49
C ASN A 51 3.43 -12.15 -7.75
N GLN A 52 4.41 -12.60 -8.54
CA GLN A 52 4.83 -11.97 -9.80
C GLN A 52 3.77 -11.95 -10.89
N GLN A 53 2.88 -12.94 -10.90
CA GLN A 53 1.82 -13.03 -11.91
C GLN A 53 0.77 -11.94 -11.71
N ILE A 54 0.33 -11.74 -10.46
CA ILE A 54 -0.61 -10.66 -10.10
C ILE A 54 -0.02 -9.30 -10.43
N LEU A 55 1.28 -9.08 -10.18
CA LEU A 55 1.94 -7.84 -10.57
C LEU A 55 1.98 -7.61 -12.07
N ARG A 56 2.27 -8.66 -12.84
CA ARG A 56 2.30 -8.57 -14.29
C ARG A 56 0.93 -8.17 -14.82
N GLU A 57 -0.12 -8.79 -14.29
CA GLU A 57 -1.52 -8.48 -14.63
C GLU A 57 -1.90 -7.06 -14.21
N ALA A 58 -1.56 -6.64 -12.99
CA ALA A 58 -1.78 -5.28 -12.50
C ALA A 58 -1.09 -4.25 -13.38
N ARG A 59 0.19 -4.47 -13.75
CA ARG A 59 0.92 -3.57 -14.66
C ARG A 59 0.21 -3.45 -16.01
N ILE A 60 -0.16 -4.57 -16.63
CA ILE A 60 -0.85 -4.56 -17.93
C ILE A 60 -2.17 -3.77 -17.83
N GLY A 61 -2.94 -3.98 -16.76
CA GLY A 61 -4.20 -3.28 -16.53
C GLY A 61 -4.04 -1.79 -16.23
N LEU A 62 -2.97 -1.39 -15.53
CA LEU A 62 -2.69 0.02 -15.24
C LEU A 62 -2.12 0.76 -16.46
N THR A 63 -1.34 0.07 -17.30
CA THR A 63 -0.89 0.60 -18.58
C THR A 63 -2.07 0.83 -19.54
N SER A 64 -3.03 -0.10 -19.61
CA SER A 64 -4.23 0.11 -20.45
C SER A 64 -5.11 1.27 -19.98
N GLN A 65 -5.05 1.60 -18.69
CA GLN A 65 -5.71 2.77 -18.10
C GLN A 65 -4.89 4.07 -18.26
N GLY A 66 -3.69 4.02 -18.84
CA GLY A 66 -2.80 5.17 -18.99
C GLY A 66 -2.18 5.66 -17.68
N ILE A 67 -2.32 4.92 -16.58
CA ILE A 67 -1.74 5.26 -15.28
C ILE A 67 -0.26 4.90 -15.24
N TYR A 68 0.13 3.80 -15.91
CA TYR A 68 1.51 3.33 -15.95
C TYR A 68 2.12 3.54 -17.34
N ASP A 69 3.28 4.19 -17.41
CA ASP A 69 4.03 4.38 -18.64
C ASP A 69 4.66 3.05 -19.10
N ALA A 70 4.32 2.61 -20.31
CA ALA A 70 4.83 1.39 -20.90
C ALA A 70 6.35 1.43 -21.21
N THR A 71 6.94 2.62 -21.25
CA THR A 71 8.35 2.84 -21.67
C THR A 71 9.33 2.88 -20.50
N ILE A 72 8.86 2.96 -19.25
CA ILE A 72 9.71 3.13 -18.06
C ILE A 72 10.70 1.97 -17.82
N TYR A 73 10.49 0.80 -18.42
CA TYR A 73 11.44 -0.32 -18.36
C TYR A 73 11.57 -1.05 -19.72
N GLY A 74 11.54 -0.28 -20.81
CA GLY A 74 11.88 -0.76 -22.16
C GLY A 74 13.37 -0.72 -22.44
#